data_AF-A0A2N3D3K4-F1
#
_entry.id   AF-A0A2N3D3K4-F1
#
_cell.length_a   1.000
_cell.length_b   1.000
_cell.length_c   1.000
_cell.angle_alpha   90.00
_cell.angle_beta   90.00
_cell.angle_gamma   90.00
#
_symmetry.space_group_name_H-M   'P 1'
#
loop_
_entity.id
_entity.type
_entity.pdbx_description
1 polymer ?
#
loop_
_entity_poly.entity_id
_entity_poly.type
_entity_poly.pdbx_seq_one_letter_code
_entity_poly.pdbx_strand_id
1 'polypeptide(L)' 'MRSEIGDLLTPREMANLSGWSVKSIRKLLTQRRIRHVKRGNRYLIPESAISEFLESNMVEPESAPDKLNPSEAMGDAL' A
#
# COMPACT_ATOMS: atom_id res chain seq x y z
N MET A 1 5.86 -16.96 -26.81
CA MET A 1 5.53 -15.80 -25.96
C MET A 1 4.15 -16.06 -25.36
N ARG A 2 4.09 -16.67 -24.18
CA ARG A 2 2.83 -16.86 -23.46
C ARG A 2 2.50 -15.51 -22.83
N SER A 3 1.32 -14.99 -23.15
CA SER A 3 0.86 -13.67 -22.76
C SER A 3 1.13 -13.41 -21.27
N GLU A 4 1.89 -12.36 -20.97
CA GLU A 4 2.10 -11.83 -19.61
C GLU A 4 0.83 -11.13 -19.10
N ILE A 5 -0.33 -11.78 -19.25
CA ILE A 5 -1.51 -11.39 -18.50
C ILE A 5 -1.31 -12.08 -17.16
N GLY A 6 -0.51 -11.45 -16.30
CA GLY A 6 -0.38 -11.86 -14.90
C GLY A 6 -1.76 -12.03 -14.28
N ASP A 7 -1.88 -12.98 -13.36
CA ASP A 7 -3.18 -13.40 -12.83
C ASP A 7 -3.98 -12.18 -12.36
N LEU A 8 -5.19 -12.03 -12.93
CA LEU A 8 -6.10 -10.95 -12.62
C LEU A 8 -6.91 -11.32 -11.38
N LEU A 9 -6.59 -10.67 -10.28
CA LEU A 9 -7.17 -10.93 -8.96
C LEU A 9 -8.39 -10.04 -8.70
N THR A 10 -9.41 -10.59 -8.05
CA THR A 10 -10.47 -9.78 -7.46
C THR A 10 -9.95 -8.98 -6.26
N PRO A 11 -10.66 -7.92 -5.81
CA PRO A 11 -10.25 -7.16 -4.63
C PRO A 11 -10.11 -8.01 -3.36
N ARG A 12 -10.81 -9.13 -3.28
CA ARG A 12 -10.73 -10.07 -2.15
C ARG A 12 -9.48 -10.94 -2.23
N GLU A 13 -9.18 -11.48 -3.40
CA GLU A 13 -7.97 -12.28 -3.62
C GLU A 13 -6.72 -11.40 -3.44
N MET A 14 -6.73 -10.20 -3.99
CA MET A 14 -5.63 -9.24 -3.82
C MET A 14 -5.40 -8.88 -2.35
N ALA A 15 -6.46 -8.70 -1.56
CA ALA A 15 -6.37 -8.48 -0.12
C ALA A 15 -5.72 -9.67 0.62
N ASN A 16 -6.11 -10.89 0.25
CA ASN A 16 -5.52 -12.09 0.83
C ASN A 16 -4.03 -12.24 0.48
N LEU A 17 -3.66 -11.91 -0.76
CA LEU A 17 -2.29 -12.05 -1.26
C LEU A 17 -1.35 -10.97 -0.70
N SER A 18 -1.79 -9.71 -0.69
CA SER A 18 -1.01 -8.58 -0.16
C SER A 18 -1.02 -8.47 1.37
N GLY A 19 -1.90 -9.21 2.05
CA GLY A 19 -2.15 -9.05 3.49
C GLY A 19 -2.88 -7.76 3.85
N TRP A 20 -3.35 -6.97 2.86
CA TRP A 20 -4.05 -5.71 3.11
C TRP A 20 -5.55 -5.93 3.27
N SER A 21 -6.22 -4.99 3.94
CA SER A 21 -7.69 -5.07 4.06
C SER A 21 -8.37 -4.86 2.70
N VAL A 22 -9.46 -5.58 2.45
CA VAL A 22 -10.31 -5.39 1.24
C VAL A 22 -10.79 -3.94 1.12
N LYS A 23 -11.03 -3.26 2.25
CA LYS A 23 -11.43 -1.85 2.29
C LYS A 23 -10.32 -0.94 1.77
N SER A 24 -9.07 -1.20 2.14
CA SER A 24 -7.90 -0.49 1.62
C SER A 24 -7.76 -0.68 0.11
N ILE A 25 -7.88 -1.92 -0.37
CA ILE A 25 -7.84 -2.23 -1.81
C ILE A 25 -8.94 -1.50 -2.57
N ARG A 26 -10.18 -1.55 -2.08
CA ARG A 26 -11.31 -0.83 -2.69
C ARG A 26 -11.07 0.68 -2.72
N LYS A 27 -10.53 1.26 -1.63
CA LYS A 27 -10.19 2.68 -1.58
C LYS A 27 -9.20 3.04 -2.69
N LEU A 28 -8.15 2.24 -2.87
CA LEU A 28 -7.15 2.45 -3.93
C LEU A 28 -7.76 2.36 -5.33
N LEU A 29 -8.68 1.42 -5.56
CA LEU A 29 -9.42 1.30 -6.81
C LEU A 29 -10.31 2.53 -7.07
N THR A 30 -11.07 2.96 -6.07
CA THR A 30 -11.96 4.14 -6.19
C THR A 30 -11.17 5.42 -6.44
N GLN A 31 -10.00 5.56 -5.80
CA GLN A 31 -9.10 6.68 -6.00
C GLN A 31 -8.23 6.54 -7.25
N ARG A 32 -8.36 5.42 -7.98
CA ARG A 32 -7.56 5.07 -9.18
C ARG A 32 -6.05 5.16 -8.95
N ARG A 33 -5.60 4.82 -7.74
CA ARG A 33 -4.18 4.84 -7.36
C ARG A 33 -3.41 3.61 -7.85
N ILE A 34 -4.11 2.52 -8.17
CA ILE A 34 -3.52 1.27 -8.66
C ILE A 34 -4.10 0.90 -10.02
N ARG A 35 -3.30 0.18 -10.83
CA ARG A 35 -3.74 -0.35 -12.12
C ARG A 35 -4.84 -1.38 -11.90
N HIS A 36 -5.91 -1.27 -12.68
CA HIS A 36 -7.05 -2.17 -12.59
C HIS A 36 -7.81 -2.22 -13.91
N VAL A 37 -8.55 -3.32 -14.10
CA VAL A 37 -9.46 -3.54 -15.21
C VAL A 37 -10.87 -3.64 -14.67
N LYS A 38 -11.80 -2.87 -15.24
CA LYS A 38 -13.22 -2.98 -14.92
C LYS A 38 -13.90 -3.84 -15.98
N ARG A 39 -14.39 -5.01 -15.59
CA ARG A 39 -15.15 -5.93 -16.46
C ARG A 39 -16.59 -6.01 -15.96
N GLY A 40 -17.49 -5.28 -16.62
CA GLY A 40 -18.88 -5.14 -16.18
C GLY A 40 -18.98 -4.51 -14.79
N ASN A 41 -19.49 -5.27 -13.82
CA ASN A 41 -19.59 -4.85 -12.42
C ASN A 41 -18.45 -5.34 -11.52
N ARG A 42 -17.44 -6.02 -12.08
CA ARG A 42 -16.30 -6.54 -11.32
C ARG A 42 -15.03 -5.75 -11.63
N TYR A 43 -14.26 -5.51 -10.57
CA TYR A 43 -12.90 -5.01 -10.67
C TYR A 43 -11.95 -6.20 -10.65
N LEU A 44 -10.97 -6.15 -11.55
CA LEU A 44 -9.88 -7.10 -11.67
C LEU A 44 -8.58 -6.32 -11.53
N ILE A 45 -7.65 -6.85 -10.76
CA ILE A 45 -6.42 -6.19 -10.37
C ILE A 45 -5.28 -7.11 -10.79
N PRO A 46 -4.34 -6.66 -11.63
CA PRO A 46 -3.12 -7.42 -11.90
C PRO A 46 -2.38 -7.67 -10.58
N GLU A 47 -1.83 -8.87 -10.40
CA GLU A 47 -1.04 -9.21 -9.22
C GLU A 47 0.08 -8.18 -8.93
N SER A 48 0.75 -7.70 -9.99
CA SER A 48 1.83 -6.72 -9.88
C SER A 48 1.38 -5.30 -9.50
N ALA A 49 0.07 -5.01 -9.53
CA ALA A 49 -0.42 -3.64 -9.38
C ALA A 49 -0.13 -3.04 -8.00
N ILE A 50 -0.07 -3.87 -6.95
CA ILE A 50 0.30 -3.40 -5.60
C ILE A 50 1.80 -3.16 -5.50
N SER A 51 2.63 -4.09 -5.98
CA SER A 51 4.08 -3.96 -5.96
C SER A 51 4.53 -2.71 -6.73
N GLU A 52 3.99 -2.48 -7.92
CA GLU A 52 4.27 -1.27 -8.70
C GLU A 52 3.78 0.01 -8.02
N PHE A 53 2.64 -0.06 -7.34
CA PHE A 53 2.14 1.06 -6.55
C PHE A 53 3.08 1.38 -5.40
N LEU A 54 3.58 0.36 -4.71
CA LEU A 54 4.56 0.50 -3.63
C LEU A 54 5.87 1.08 -4.17
N GLU A 55 6.40 0.58 -5.27
CA GLU A 55 7.62 1.12 -5.88
C GLU A 55 7.46 2.58 -6.31
N SER A 56 6.29 2.94 -6.86
CA SER A 56 6.02 4.30 -7.34
C SER A 56 5.64 5.29 -6.22
N ASN A 57 5.13 4.81 -5.08
CA ASN A 57 4.63 5.63 -3.97
C ASN A 57 5.39 5.40 -2.65
N MET A 58 6.47 4.61 -2.65
CA MET A 58 7.38 4.49 -1.50
C MET A 58 8.08 5.83 -1.34
N VAL A 59 7.51 6.65 -0.46
CA VAL A 59 8.22 7.77 0.14
C VAL A 59 8.99 7.15 1.30
N GLU A 60 10.32 7.25 1.28
CA GLU A 60 11.08 6.95 2.50
C GLU A 60 10.51 7.84 3.59
N PRO A 61 10.01 7.26 4.70
CA PRO A 61 9.57 8.09 5.80
C PRO A 61 10.79 8.91 6.22
N GLU A 62 10.75 10.23 6.01
CA GLU A 62 11.61 11.13 6.76
C GLU A 62 11.40 10.72 8.21
N SER A 63 12.44 10.15 8.82
CA SER A 63 12.45 9.78 10.23
C SER A 63 11.80 10.93 10.96
N ALA A 64 10.57 10.73 11.44
CA ALA A 64 9.92 11.71 12.28
C ALA A 64 10.96 12.04 13.36
N PRO A 65 11.29 13.33 13.58
CA PRO A 65 12.37 13.68 14.48
C PRO A 65 12.13 12.92 15.76
N ASP A 66 13.09 12.05 16.06
CA ASP A 66 13.12 11.24 17.26
C ASP A 66 12.68 12.17 18.37
N LYS A 67 11.56 11.88 19.01
CA LYS A 67 11.03 12.75 20.06
C LYS A 67 12.08 12.69 21.16
N LEU A 68 13.01 13.64 21.12
CA LEU A 68 14.00 13.88 22.15
C LEU A 68 13.20 14.04 23.43
N ASN A 69 13.18 12.99 24.23
CA ASN A 69 12.43 12.96 25.47
C ASN A 69 12.99 14.08 26.34
N PRO A 70 12.19 15.07 26.77
CA PRO A 70 12.68 16.14 27.66
C PRO A 70 13.02 15.67 29.08
N SER A 71 13.14 14.35 29.30
CA SER A 71 13.36 13.77 30.62
C SER A 71 14.77 13.98 31.17
N GLU A 72 15.72 14.49 30.36
CA GLU A 72 17.09 14.76 30.80
C GLU A 72 17.31 16.21 31.30
N ALA A 73 16.25 17.00 31.52
CA ALA A 73 16.38 18.39 31.97
C ALA A 73 16.32 18.62 33.49
N MET A 74 16.18 17.58 34.32
CA MET A 74 16.23 17.74 35.79
C MET A 74 17.10 16.64 36.40
N GLY A 75 18.38 16.96 36.61
CA GLY A 75 19.31 16.06 37.26
C GLY A 75 20.67 16.65 37.65
N ASP A 76 20.98 17.90 37.33
CA ASP A 76 22.16 18.61 37.84
C ASP A 76 21.73 19.95 38.47
N ALA A 77 21.34 19.90 39.75
CA ALA A 77 21.42 21.04 40.66
C ALA A 77 21.35 20.58 42.12
N LEU A 78 22.54 20.37 42.69
CA LEU A 78 22.90 20.43 44.13
C LEU A 78 22.46 19.29 45.05
#